data_AF-A0A084CMI1-F1
#
_entry.id   AF-A0A084CMI1-F1
#
_cell.length_a   1.000
_cell.length_b   1.000
_cell.length_c   1.000
_cell.angle_alpha   90.00
_cell.angle_beta   90.00
_cell.angle_gamma   90.00
#
_symmetry.space_group_name_H-M   'P 1'
#
loop_
_entity.id
_entity.type
_entity.pdbx_description
1 polymer ?
#
loop_
_entity_poly.entity_id
_entity_poly.type
_entity_poly.pdbx_seq_one_letter_code
_entity_poly.pdbx_strand_id
1 'polypeptide(L)'
;MSVELNRLRDQIDVIDQQILYLLSKRFFLVKKIKAVKNRYGLSIYAPEREAMVLTSCCAEAKRLGIPIQLVRDILSRIMSESYMMK
;
A
#
# COMPACT_ATOMS: atom_id res chain seq x y z
N MET A 1 -13.58 1.83 31.07
CA MET A 1 -12.44 2.38 30.32
C MET A 1 -12.52 3.90 30.39
N SER A 2 -11.38 4.62 30.43
CA SER A 2 -11.40 6.09 30.50
C SER A 2 -11.95 6.70 29.20
N VAL A 3 -12.66 7.83 29.31
CA VAL A 3 -13.22 8.56 28.16
C VAL A 3 -12.13 8.99 27.18
N GLU A 4 -10.97 9.38 27.70
CA GLU A 4 -9.79 9.75 26.90
C GLU A 4 -9.28 8.59 26.04
N LEU A 5 -9.22 7.38 26.59
CA LEU A 5 -8.78 6.20 25.85
C LEU A 5 -9.73 5.84 24.71
N ASN A 6 -11.04 6.00 24.92
CA ASN A 6 -12.02 5.76 23.85
C ASN A 6 -11.85 6.77 22.71
N ARG A 7 -11.66 8.07 23.02
CA ARG A 7 -11.43 9.10 21.99
C ARG A 7 -10.17 8.86 21.15
N LEU A 8 -9.11 8.30 21.74
CA LEU A 8 -7.90 7.94 21.01
C LEU A 8 -8.15 6.74 20.08
N ARG A 9 -8.92 5.76 20.53
CA ARG A 9 -9.29 4.59 19.70
C ARG A 9 -10.20 4.97 18.55
N ASP A 10 -11.16 5.86 18.76
CA ASP A 10 -12.02 6.35 17.69
C ASP A 10 -11.20 7.01 16.56
N GLN A 11 -10.11 7.72 16.92
CA GLN A 11 -9.19 8.30 15.93
C GLN A 11 -8.40 7.24 15.17
N ILE A 12 -7.97 6.16 15.85
CA ILE A 12 -7.30 5.02 15.20
C ILE A 12 -8.27 4.33 14.24
N ASP A 13 -9.51 4.09 14.64
CA ASP A 13 -10.52 3.45 13.80
C ASP A 13 -10.77 4.26 12.52
N VAL A 14 -10.81 5.59 12.63
CA VAL A 14 -10.91 6.48 11.46
C VAL A 14 -9.70 6.34 10.54
N ILE A 15 -8.48 6.26 11.08
CA ILE A 15 -7.26 6.05 10.30
C ILE A 15 -7.29 4.68 9.59
N ASP A 16 -7.70 3.63 10.30
CA ASP A 16 -7.78 2.29 9.74
C ASP A 16 -8.78 2.22 8.57
N GLN A 17 -9.92 2.90 8.68
CA GLN A 17 -10.86 3.05 7.56
C GLN A 17 -10.24 3.79 6.37
N GLN A 18 -9.43 4.82 6.62
CA GLN A 18 -8.72 5.54 5.55
C GLN A 18 -7.71 4.63 4.85
N ILE A 19 -6.99 3.77 5.59
CA ILE A 19 -6.07 2.79 5.01
C ILE A 19 -6.83 1.85 4.07
N LEU A 20 -7.98 1.30 4.48
CA LEU A 20 -8.81 0.44 3.63
C LEU A 20 -9.27 1.14 2.35
N TYR A 21 -9.70 2.40 2.45
CA TYR A 21 -10.12 3.17 1.29
C TYR A 21 -8.96 3.46 0.33
N LEU A 22 -7.76 3.78 0.85
CA LEU A 22 -6.56 3.99 0.05
C LEU A 22 -6.12 2.70 -0.65
N LEU A 23 -6.20 1.55 0.02
CA LEU A 23 -5.93 0.24 -0.59
C LEU A 23 -6.90 -0.05 -1.74
N SER A 24 -8.21 0.18 -1.54
CA SER A 24 -9.22 0.03 -2.60
C SER A 24 -8.90 0.88 -3.83
N LYS A 25 -8.58 2.17 -3.63
CA LYS A 25 -8.13 3.07 -4.71
C LYS A 25 -6.90 2.56 -5.43
N ARG A 26 -5.88 2.11 -4.67
CA ARG A 26 -4.65 1.56 -5.24
C ARG A 26 -4.95 0.35 -6.13
N PHE A 27 -5.79 -0.58 -5.67
CA PHE A 27 -6.13 -1.77 -6.46
C PHE A 27 -6.99 -1.46 -7.68
N PHE A 28 -7.86 -0.45 -7.62
CA PHE A 28 -8.55 0.04 -8.81
C PHE A 28 -7.56 0.54 -9.89
N LEU A 29 -6.50 1.25 -9.49
CA LEU A 29 -5.44 1.67 -10.41
C LEU A 29 -4.65 0.48 -10.95
N VAL A 30 -4.35 -0.53 -10.12
CA VAL A 30 -3.70 -1.77 -10.56
C VAL A 30 -4.53 -2.46 -11.65
N LYS A 31 -5.85 -2.56 -11.50
CA LYS A 31 -6.73 -3.14 -12.53
C LYS A 31 -6.63 -2.40 -13.86
N LYS A 32 -6.61 -1.05 -13.82
CA LYS A 32 -6.40 -0.23 -15.02
C LYS A 32 -5.02 -0.48 -15.64
N ILE A 33 -3.96 -0.56 -14.83
CA ILE A 33 -2.61 -0.88 -15.30
C ILE A 33 -2.57 -2.25 -15.97
N LYS A 34 -3.21 -3.28 -15.39
CA LYS A 34 -3.31 -4.60 -16.00
C LYS A 34 -4.00 -4.55 -17.37
N ALA A 35 -5.13 -3.83 -17.48
CA ALA A 35 -5.83 -3.66 -18.75
C ALA A 35 -4.95 -2.99 -19.82
N VAL A 36 -4.17 -1.98 -19.44
CA VAL A 36 -3.20 -1.33 -20.33
C VAL A 36 -2.10 -2.31 -20.74
N LYS A 37 -1.46 -2.98 -19.78
CA LYS A 37 -0.38 -3.94 -20.05
C LYS A 37 -0.84 -5.08 -20.96
N ASN A 38 -2.03 -5.62 -20.72
CA ASN A 38 -2.62 -6.68 -21.55
C ASN A 38 -2.84 -6.21 -22.99
N ARG A 39 -3.31 -4.98 -23.19
CA ARG A 39 -3.49 -4.40 -24.54
C ARG A 39 -2.18 -4.35 -25.33
N TYR A 40 -1.06 -4.13 -24.65
CA TYR A 40 0.27 -4.02 -25.27
C TYR A 40 1.14 -5.27 -25.12
N GLY A 41 0.61 -6.38 -24.60
CA GLY A 41 1.37 -7.61 -24.38
C GLY A 41 2.52 -7.49 -23.38
N LEU A 42 2.46 -6.54 -22.45
CA LEU A 42 3.52 -6.26 -21.49
C LEU A 42 3.42 -7.17 -20.25
N SER A 43 4.56 -7.57 -19.69
CA SER A 43 4.62 -8.36 -18.45
C SER A 43 3.95 -7.63 -17.28
N ILE A 44 3.10 -8.36 -16.54
CA ILE A 44 2.52 -7.87 -15.29
C ILE A 44 3.61 -7.64 -14.25
N TYR A 45 4.60 -8.53 -14.19
CA TYR A 45 5.75 -8.45 -13.29
C TYR A 45 6.74 -7.36 -13.73
N ALA A 46 7.08 -6.45 -12.82
CA ALA A 46 7.95 -5.30 -13.08
C ALA A 46 8.86 -5.01 -11.87
N PRO A 47 9.93 -5.81 -11.66
CA PRO A 47 10.76 -5.75 -10.46
C PRO A 47 11.45 -4.40 -10.25
N GLU A 48 11.91 -3.75 -11.33
CA GLU A 48 12.51 -2.41 -11.25
C GLU A 48 11.52 -1.38 -10.69
N ARG A 49 10.26 -1.45 -11.13
CA ARG A 49 9.21 -0.55 -10.64
C ARG A 49 8.95 -0.76 -9.15
N GLU A 50 8.92 -1.99 -8.68
CA GLU A 50 8.75 -2.33 -7.26
C GLU A 50 9.91 -1.83 -6.41
N ALA A 51 11.15 -2.03 -6.87
CA ALA A 51 12.35 -1.54 -6.20
C ALA A 51 12.34 0.00 -6.06
N MET A 52 11.86 0.72 -7.08
CA MET A 52 11.67 2.16 -7.02
C MET A 52 10.61 2.58 -5.99
N VAL A 53 9.47 1.87 -5.91
CA VAL A 53 8.44 2.15 -4.87
C VAL A 53 9.06 1.96 -3.49
N LEU A 54 9.68 0.81 -3.24
CA LEU A 54 10.24 0.48 -1.94
C LEU A 54 11.31 1.50 -1.52
N THR A 55 12.23 1.86 -2.42
CA THR A 55 13.26 2.87 -2.13
C THR A 55 12.64 4.21 -1.71
N SER A 56 11.67 4.71 -2.48
CA SER A 56 11.01 5.97 -2.18
C SER A 56 10.23 5.92 -0.85
N CYS A 57 9.50 4.84 -0.60
CA CYS A 57 8.72 4.70 0.62
C CYS A 57 9.59 4.49 1.86
N CYS A 58 10.73 3.79 1.74
CA CYS A 58 11.68 3.62 2.83
C CYS A 58 12.33 4.95 3.23
N ALA A 59 12.65 5.81 2.26
CA ALA A 59 13.17 7.15 2.55
C ALA A 59 12.14 7.98 3.33
N GLU A 60 10.87 7.92 2.93
CA GLU A 60 9.79 8.62 3.62
C GLU A 60 9.49 8.02 5.00
N ALA A 61 9.53 6.70 5.15
CA ALA A 61 9.37 6.02 6.42
C ALA A 61 10.39 6.51 7.45
N LYS A 62 11.65 6.64 7.03
CA LYS A 62 12.73 7.19 7.86
C LYS A 62 12.42 8.61 8.32
N ARG A 63 11.87 9.46 7.43
CA ARG A 63 11.48 10.84 7.74
C ARG A 63 10.34 10.92 8.76
N LEU A 64 9.40 9.97 8.68
CA LEU A 64 8.22 9.90 9.55
C LEU A 64 8.46 9.13 10.86
N GLY A 65 9.66 8.58 11.08
CA GLY A 65 9.97 7.75 12.24
C GLY A 65 9.31 6.36 12.23
N ILE A 66 8.86 5.90 11.06
CA ILE A 66 8.22 4.58 10.90
C ILE A 66 9.33 3.53 10.65
N PRO A 67 9.28 2.36 11.33
CA PRO A 67 10.24 1.29 11.08
C PRO A 67 10.26 0.89 9.60
N ILE A 68 11.45 0.97 8.98
CA ILE A 68 11.63 0.69 7.55
C ILE A 68 11.18 -0.74 7.21
N GLN A 69 11.46 -1.71 8.08
CA GLN A 69 11.07 -3.10 7.83
C GLN A 69 9.55 -3.27 7.78
N LEU A 70 8.80 -2.60 8.67
CA LEU A 70 7.34 -2.60 8.64
C LEU A 70 6.80 -2.09 7.29
N VAL A 71 7.37 -0.99 6.79
CA VAL A 71 6.96 -0.43 5.48
C VAL A 71 7.28 -1.38 4.34
N ARG A 72 8.44 -2.05 4.37
CA ARG A 72 8.79 -3.07 3.37
C ARG A 72 7.83 -4.23 3.40
N ASP A 73 7.47 -4.74 4.58
CA ASP A 73 6.57 -5.88 4.74
C ASP A 73 5.17 -5.57 4.22
N ILE A 74 4.61 -4.42 4.63
CA ILE A 74 3.28 -3.99 4.21
C ILE A 74 3.23 -3.75 2.69
N LEU A 75 4.18 -2.99 2.14
CA LEU A 75 4.17 -2.68 0.71
C LEU A 75 4.43 -3.92 -0.14
N SER A 76 5.33 -4.80 0.29
CA SER A 76 5.59 -6.06 -0.42
C SER A 76 4.34 -6.93 -0.42
N ARG A 77 3.63 -7.04 0.71
CA ARG A 77 2.36 -7.78 0.76
C ARG A 77 1.30 -7.20 -0.16
N ILE A 78 1.14 -5.87 -0.17
CA ILE A 78 0.18 -5.19 -1.06
C ILE A 78 0.54 -5.38 -2.55
N MET A 79 1.84 -5.33 -2.90
CA MET A 79 2.31 -5.59 -4.26
C MET A 79 2.08 -7.05 -4.66
N SER A 80 2.40 -8.01 -3.78
CA SER A 80 2.14 -9.43 -4.01
C SER A 80 0.66 -9.72 -4.25
N GLU A 81 -0.24 -9.11 -3.45
CA GLU A 81 -1.68 -9.25 -3.62
C GLU A 81 -2.13 -8.77 -5.02
N SER A 82 -1.48 -7.73 -5.53
CA SER A 82 -1.78 -7.17 -6.85
C SER A 82 -1.59 -8.20 -7.98
N TYR A 83 -0.72 -9.20 -7.81
CA TYR A 83 -0.55 -10.30 -8.77
C TYR A 83 -1.67 -11.33 -8.71
N MET A 84 -2.20 -11.60 -7.51
CA MET A 84 -3.24 -12.62 -7.28
C MET A 84 -4.64 -12.16 -7.68
N MET A 85 -4.89 -10.84 -7.68
CA MET A 85 -6.18 -10.28 -8.09
C MET A 85 -6.46 -10.54 -9.57
N LYS A 86 -7.46 -11.39 -9.86
CA LYS A 86 -8.00 -11.60 -11.21
C LYS A 86 -8.84 -10.41 -11.67
#